data_AF-A0A3N4M9B5-F1
#
_entry.id   AF-A0A3N4M9B5-F1
#
_cell.length_a   1.000
_cell.length_b   1.000
_cell.length_c   1.000
_cell.angle_alpha   90.00
_cell.angle_beta   90.00
_cell.angle_gamma   90.00
#
_symmetry.space_group_name_H-M   'P 1'
#
loop_
_entity.id
_entity.type
_entity.pdbx_description
1 polymer ?
#
loop_
_entity_poly.entity_id
_entity_poly.type
_entity_poly.pdbx_seq_one_letter_code
_entity_poly.pdbx_strand_id
1 'polypeptide(L)'
;MAESTSPTNTNSNTKPNLDGVDIPIRGDSQPEDNRPVFFFDIDNCLYPRSYKIHEMMKELIQQYFVNHLELTKEHAAYLRRYYYTQYGLALSGLVLHHSINVLTYNSLVDDALPLTKILQPSPSLIHLLSDLRSSNTTSKLWLFTNAYITHAKRVVKLLGIEDFFDGVTYCDYVQGEKDGRLMCKPQREMFEKAMHDTGLVVGRDEGRCFFVDDSIANCVAARRLGWAGVAHLAEPEAEPLVEEGDNGEKESEERNIEAEEVAAAKQTEIEKEKERLGIKTITDLSELRVVFPELFRNCGVPGEEKDRVGHEPLREESPGRQLPKRQETPLPMGT
;
A
#
# COMPACT_ATOMS: atom_id res chain seq x y z
N MET A 1 -25.76 58.20 46.21
CA MET A 1 -26.51 57.44 47.22
C MET A 1 -27.05 56.20 46.55
N ALA A 2 -26.82 55.03 47.19
CA ALA A 2 -27.55 53.74 47.17
C ALA A 2 -28.47 53.40 45.97
N GLU A 3 -28.66 52.16 45.51
CA GLU A 3 -28.28 50.78 45.83
C GLU A 3 -28.91 49.97 44.67
N SER A 4 -28.20 49.01 44.07
CA SER A 4 -28.35 47.56 44.28
C SER A 4 -29.59 46.86 43.67
N THR A 5 -29.33 45.61 43.26
CA THR A 5 -30.23 44.48 42.96
C THR A 5 -30.67 44.23 41.52
N SER A 6 -30.08 43.18 40.93
CA SER A 6 -30.74 42.27 39.98
C SER A 6 -31.81 41.43 40.70
N PRO A 7 -32.81 40.88 40.01
CA PRO A 7 -32.75 39.43 39.78
C PRO A 7 -33.35 38.92 38.45
N THR A 8 -33.08 37.63 38.27
CA THR A 8 -33.28 36.68 37.17
C THR A 8 -34.72 36.29 36.79
N ASN A 9 -34.86 35.93 35.49
CA ASN A 9 -35.63 34.82 34.90
C ASN A 9 -37.14 34.98 34.64
N THR A 10 -37.57 34.83 33.37
CA THR A 10 -38.56 33.82 32.92
C THR A 10 -38.76 33.84 31.40
N ASN A 11 -38.81 32.64 30.83
CA ASN A 11 -39.16 32.27 29.47
C ASN A 11 -40.42 32.95 28.91
N SER A 12 -40.39 33.39 27.65
CA SER A 12 -41.41 33.03 26.65
C SER A 12 -40.98 33.42 25.22
N ASN A 13 -40.42 32.42 24.54
CA ASN A 13 -40.81 31.95 23.21
C ASN A 13 -41.62 32.94 22.31
N THR A 14 -40.95 33.56 21.34
CA THR A 14 -41.45 33.68 19.95
C THR A 14 -40.31 34.11 19.02
N LYS A 15 -39.91 33.21 18.11
CA LYS A 15 -39.09 33.51 16.94
C LYS A 15 -39.84 34.46 15.99
N PRO A 16 -39.10 35.17 15.12
CA PRO A 16 -39.36 34.99 13.70
C PRO A 16 -38.12 34.41 13.01
N ASN A 17 -38.40 33.33 12.28
CA ASN A 17 -37.50 32.61 11.40
C ASN A 17 -37.47 33.31 10.05
N LEU A 18 -36.30 33.75 9.58
CA LEU A 18 -35.99 33.90 8.16
C LEU A 18 -34.52 33.54 7.94
N ASP A 19 -34.32 32.74 6.90
CA ASP A 19 -33.05 32.31 6.29
C ASP A 19 -32.37 31.08 6.91
N GLY A 20 -32.99 29.93 6.61
CA GLY A 20 -32.40 28.61 6.77
C GLY A 20 -31.24 28.39 5.81
N VAL A 21 -30.03 28.43 6.37
CA VAL A 21 -28.93 27.57 5.95
C VAL A 21 -28.39 26.96 7.25
N ASP A 22 -28.77 25.71 7.52
CA ASP A 22 -28.13 24.91 8.55
C ASP A 22 -26.66 24.74 8.14
N ILE A 23 -25.78 25.55 8.73
CA ILE A 23 -24.35 25.28 8.67
C ILE A 23 -24.15 24.07 9.57
N PRO A 24 -23.70 22.91 9.05
CA PRO A 24 -23.36 21.80 9.92
C PRO A 24 -22.17 22.25 10.76
N ILE A 25 -22.41 22.51 12.04
CA ILE A 25 -21.34 22.48 13.05
C ILE A 25 -20.74 21.08 12.91
N ARG A 26 -19.49 21.00 12.44
CA ARG A 26 -18.69 19.77 12.42
C ARG A 26 -18.54 19.29 13.86
N GLY A 27 -19.54 18.57 14.34
CA GLY A 27 -19.53 17.80 15.56
C GLY A 27 -18.72 16.53 15.35
N ASP A 28 -17.96 16.19 16.38
CA ASP A 28 -17.09 15.03 16.55
C ASP A 28 -15.91 14.93 15.57
N SER A 29 -14.82 15.61 15.95
CA SER A 29 -13.48 15.13 15.61
C SER A 29 -13.35 13.70 16.14
N GLN A 30 -13.54 12.71 15.26
CA GLN A 30 -13.03 11.37 15.47
C GLN A 30 -11.57 11.53 15.94
N PRO A 31 -11.14 10.84 17.01
CA PRO A 31 -9.76 10.94 17.46
C PRO A 31 -8.83 10.66 16.27
N GLU A 32 -7.89 11.56 15.99
CA GLU A 32 -6.93 11.37 14.90
C GLU A 32 -6.20 10.04 15.13
N ASP A 33 -6.42 9.07 14.25
CA ASP A 33 -5.69 7.81 14.28
C ASP A 33 -4.25 8.09 13.85
N ASN A 34 -3.34 8.08 14.82
CA ASN A 34 -1.93 8.39 14.63
C ASN A 34 -1.09 7.18 14.21
N ARG A 35 -1.70 6.02 14.01
CA ARG A 35 -0.97 4.81 13.59
C ARG A 35 -0.38 4.96 12.18
N PRO A 36 0.73 4.27 11.90
CA PRO A 36 1.36 4.26 10.58
C PRO A 36 0.45 3.71 9.48
N VAL A 37 0.72 4.15 8.25
CA VAL A 37 0.17 3.57 7.02
C VAL A 37 1.30 2.79 6.34
N PHE A 38 1.01 1.56 5.93
CA PHE A 38 1.98 0.71 5.24
C PHE A 38 1.59 0.54 3.78
N PHE A 39 2.40 1.11 2.90
CA PHE A 39 2.30 1.02 1.45
C PHE A 39 3.03 -0.21 0.90
N PHE A 40 2.41 -0.90 -0.05
CA PHE A 40 2.95 -2.09 -0.71
C PHE A 40 2.93 -1.87 -2.21
N ASP A 41 4.07 -2.04 -2.87
CA ASP A 41 4.07 -2.28 -4.31
C ASP A 41 3.36 -3.59 -4.67
N ILE A 42 3.05 -3.80 -5.95
CA ILE A 42 2.34 -4.99 -6.43
C ILE A 42 3.27 -5.89 -7.23
N ASP A 43 3.73 -5.43 -8.39
CA ASP A 43 4.44 -6.24 -9.37
C ASP A 43 5.84 -6.61 -8.88
N ASN A 44 6.20 -7.90 -8.89
CA ASN A 44 7.42 -8.44 -8.26
C ASN A 44 7.54 -8.17 -6.74
N CYS A 45 6.48 -7.71 -6.09
CA CYS A 45 6.44 -7.48 -4.65
C CYS A 45 5.47 -8.44 -3.95
N LEU A 46 4.18 -8.41 -4.31
CA LEU A 46 3.16 -9.29 -3.74
C LEU A 46 3.14 -10.69 -4.37
N TYR A 47 3.93 -10.90 -5.40
CA TYR A 47 4.19 -12.20 -5.99
C TYR A 47 5.65 -12.25 -6.43
N PRO A 48 6.27 -13.44 -6.45
CA PRO A 48 7.70 -13.54 -6.69
C PRO A 48 8.04 -13.27 -8.16
N ARG A 49 9.21 -12.70 -8.39
CA ARG A 49 9.79 -12.46 -9.72
C ARG A 49 9.95 -13.75 -10.52
N SER A 50 10.10 -14.89 -9.84
CA SER A 50 10.16 -16.23 -10.45
C SER A 50 8.94 -16.58 -11.33
N TYR A 51 7.81 -15.88 -11.16
CA TYR A 51 6.64 -16.03 -12.03
C TYR A 51 6.82 -15.43 -13.43
N LYS A 52 7.90 -14.67 -13.66
CA LYS A 52 8.28 -14.08 -14.95
C LYS A 52 7.22 -13.18 -15.59
N ILE A 53 6.23 -12.72 -14.81
CA ILE A 53 5.17 -11.83 -15.29
C ILE A 53 5.76 -10.54 -15.88
N HIS A 54 6.78 -9.99 -15.23
CA HIS A 54 7.46 -8.80 -15.74
C HIS A 54 8.19 -9.05 -17.08
N GLU A 55 8.73 -10.26 -17.32
CA GLU A 55 9.34 -10.61 -18.60
C GLU A 55 8.29 -10.71 -19.71
N MET A 56 7.15 -11.36 -19.42
CA MET A 56 5.99 -11.38 -20.34
C MET A 56 5.49 -9.95 -20.63
N MET A 57 5.47 -9.08 -19.62
CA MET A 57 5.13 -7.68 -19.78
C MET A 57 6.10 -6.98 -20.74
N LYS A 58 7.42 -7.16 -20.55
CA LYS A 58 8.43 -6.58 -21.44
C LYS A 58 8.23 -7.01 -22.89
N GLU A 59 7.93 -8.28 -23.14
CA GLU A 59 7.66 -8.80 -24.48
C GLU A 59 6.44 -8.12 -25.11
N LEU A 60 5.33 -8.00 -24.38
CA LEU A 60 4.11 -7.34 -24.86
C LEU A 60 4.34 -5.85 -25.12
N ILE A 61 5.08 -5.15 -24.24
CA ILE A 61 5.47 -3.75 -24.46
C ILE A 61 6.31 -3.64 -25.73
N GLN A 62 7.31 -4.50 -25.92
CA GLN A 62 8.14 -4.46 -27.12
C GLN A 62 7.33 -4.74 -28.39
N GLN A 63 6.41 -5.71 -28.35
CA GLN A 63 5.48 -5.96 -29.46
C GLN A 63 4.59 -4.74 -29.75
N TYR A 64 4.13 -4.04 -28.72
CA TYR A 64 3.37 -2.80 -28.89
C TYR A 64 4.20 -1.75 -29.65
N PHE A 65 5.46 -1.54 -29.26
CA PHE A 65 6.37 -0.59 -29.94
C PHE A 65 6.60 -0.98 -31.40
N VAL A 66 6.87 -2.25 -31.69
CA VAL A 66 7.06 -2.73 -33.07
C VAL A 66 5.81 -2.47 -33.91
N ASN A 67 4.63 -2.85 -33.41
CA ASN A 67 3.40 -2.83 -34.18
C ASN A 67 2.81 -1.42 -34.33
N HIS A 68 2.89 -0.56 -33.30
CA HIS A 68 2.22 0.75 -33.30
C HIS A 68 3.13 1.89 -33.75
N LEU A 69 4.45 1.75 -33.59
CA LEU A 69 5.42 2.76 -34.03
C LEU A 69 6.14 2.34 -35.31
N GLU A 70 5.79 1.18 -35.89
CA GLU A 70 6.39 0.61 -37.10
C GLU A 70 7.94 0.51 -37.00
N LEU A 71 8.43 0.18 -35.80
CA LEU A 71 9.85 0.05 -35.51
C LEU A 71 10.34 -1.38 -35.76
N THR A 72 11.63 -1.52 -36.08
CA THR A 72 12.29 -2.83 -35.99
C THR A 72 12.34 -3.30 -34.54
N LYS A 73 12.56 -4.60 -34.31
CA LYS A 73 12.62 -5.16 -32.95
C LYS A 73 13.73 -4.53 -32.12
N GLU A 74 14.85 -4.22 -32.76
CA GLU A 74 16.05 -3.65 -32.14
C GLU A 74 15.78 -2.21 -31.71
N HIS A 75 15.18 -1.39 -32.60
CA HIS A 75 14.80 -0.02 -32.27
C HIS A 75 13.69 0.02 -31.20
N ALA A 76 12.73 -0.90 -31.24
CA ALA A 76 11.70 -1.01 -30.20
C ALA A 76 12.31 -1.36 -28.84
N ALA A 77 13.25 -2.32 -28.80
CA ALA A 77 13.96 -2.70 -27.57
C ALA A 77 14.77 -1.52 -27.00
N TYR A 78 15.53 -0.82 -27.86
CA TYR A 78 16.28 0.38 -27.48
C TYR A 78 15.35 1.46 -26.93
N LEU A 79 14.28 1.81 -27.66
CA LEU A 79 13.40 2.91 -27.28
C LEU A 79 12.62 2.60 -25.99
N ARG A 80 12.18 1.35 -25.81
CA ARG A 80 11.57 0.86 -24.57
C ARG A 80 12.53 1.04 -23.38
N ARG A 81 13.78 0.60 -23.54
CA ARG A 81 14.83 0.73 -22.51
C ARG A 81 15.14 2.19 -22.21
N TYR A 82 15.25 3.01 -23.24
CA TYR A 82 15.49 4.44 -23.11
C TYR A 82 14.37 5.12 -22.32
N TYR A 83 13.11 4.91 -22.71
CA TYR A 83 11.96 5.48 -22.00
C TYR A 83 11.85 4.99 -20.56
N TYR A 84 12.10 3.71 -20.31
CA TYR A 84 12.13 3.20 -18.94
C TYR A 84 13.23 3.88 -18.11
N THR A 85 14.46 3.96 -18.64
CA THR A 85 15.61 4.56 -17.94
C THR A 85 15.47 6.06 -17.69
N GLN A 86 14.80 6.77 -18.60
CA GLN A 86 14.63 8.22 -18.49
C GLN A 86 13.39 8.61 -17.67
N TYR A 87 12.30 7.86 -17.80
CA TYR A 87 10.99 8.26 -17.26
C TYR A 87 10.45 7.34 -16.16
N GLY A 88 11.12 6.21 -15.86
CA GLY A 88 10.71 5.23 -14.86
C GLY A 88 9.60 4.27 -15.31
N LEU A 89 8.94 4.57 -16.42
CA LEU A 89 7.92 3.72 -17.04
C LEU A 89 7.98 3.93 -18.57
N ALA A 90 8.03 2.84 -19.34
CA ALA A 90 8.13 2.93 -20.80
C ALA A 90 6.93 3.67 -21.41
N LEU A 91 5.73 3.46 -20.84
CA LEU A 91 4.51 4.16 -21.23
C LEU A 91 4.61 5.68 -21.08
N SER A 92 5.36 6.19 -20.10
CA SER A 92 5.54 7.64 -19.93
C SER A 92 6.21 8.28 -21.15
N GLY A 93 7.19 7.59 -21.74
CA GLY A 93 7.83 8.07 -22.96
C GLY A 93 6.92 7.95 -24.19
N LEU A 94 6.08 6.91 -24.24
CA LEU A 94 5.02 6.85 -25.26
C LEU A 94 4.06 8.03 -25.13
N VAL A 95 3.47 8.28 -23.96
CA VAL A 95 2.54 9.40 -23.75
C VAL A 95 3.16 10.76 -24.09
N LEU A 96 4.42 10.96 -23.74
CA LEU A 96 5.10 12.25 -23.93
C LEU A 96 5.46 12.52 -25.39
N HIS A 97 5.91 11.50 -26.12
CA HIS A 97 6.50 11.67 -27.46
C HIS A 97 5.64 11.12 -28.60
N HIS A 98 4.64 10.29 -28.27
CA HIS A 98 3.80 9.59 -29.22
C HIS A 98 2.34 9.77 -28.86
N SER A 99 1.51 10.16 -29.83
CA SER A 99 0.06 10.25 -29.63
C SER A 99 -0.57 8.85 -29.63
N ILE A 100 -0.42 8.13 -28.52
CA ILE A 100 -1.00 6.80 -28.32
C ILE A 100 -2.34 6.89 -27.59
N ASN A 101 -3.18 5.87 -27.76
CA ASN A 101 -4.31 5.63 -26.85
C ASN A 101 -3.85 4.77 -25.69
N VAL A 102 -3.83 5.34 -24.48
CA VAL A 102 -3.30 4.65 -23.28
C VAL A 102 -4.12 3.45 -22.83
N LEU A 103 -5.43 3.45 -23.08
CA LEU A 103 -6.30 2.32 -22.73
C LEU A 103 -6.14 1.16 -23.73
N THR A 104 -5.90 1.47 -25.01
CA THR A 104 -5.51 0.46 -25.99
C THR A 104 -4.18 -0.17 -25.59
N TYR A 105 -3.18 0.64 -25.22
CA TYR A 105 -1.92 0.11 -24.68
C TYR A 105 -2.16 -0.84 -23.49
N ASN A 106 -2.92 -0.41 -22.48
CA ASN A 106 -3.21 -1.23 -21.30
C ASN A 106 -3.87 -2.56 -21.67
N SER A 107 -4.83 -2.53 -22.61
CA SER A 107 -5.54 -3.73 -23.07
C SER A 107 -4.63 -4.76 -23.75
N LEU A 108 -3.57 -4.29 -24.42
CA LEU A 108 -2.62 -5.11 -25.18
C LEU A 108 -1.42 -5.56 -24.35
N VAL A 109 -1.21 -4.95 -23.19
CA VAL A 109 -0.05 -5.17 -22.33
C VAL A 109 -0.50 -5.77 -21.00
N ASP A 110 -0.93 -4.95 -20.04
CA ASP A 110 -1.29 -5.41 -18.69
C ASP A 110 -2.48 -6.39 -18.70
N ASP A 111 -3.58 -6.03 -19.39
CA ASP A 111 -4.78 -6.87 -19.40
C ASP A 111 -4.59 -8.16 -20.22
N ALA A 112 -3.66 -8.15 -21.20
CA ALA A 112 -3.35 -9.28 -22.07
C ALA A 112 -2.56 -10.40 -21.35
N LEU A 113 -1.92 -10.10 -20.22
CA LEU A 113 -1.18 -11.09 -19.45
C LEU A 113 -2.11 -12.25 -19.02
N PRO A 114 -1.68 -13.52 -19.09
CA PRO A 114 -2.49 -14.67 -18.69
C PRO A 114 -2.43 -14.95 -17.17
N LEU A 115 -2.61 -13.91 -16.35
CA LEU A 115 -2.41 -13.97 -14.89
C LEU A 115 -3.22 -15.06 -14.18
N THR A 116 -4.40 -15.42 -14.69
CA THR A 116 -5.27 -16.46 -14.09
C THR A 116 -4.62 -17.84 -14.05
N LYS A 117 -3.64 -18.10 -14.93
CA LYS A 117 -2.89 -19.36 -14.99
C LYS A 117 -1.61 -19.35 -14.15
N ILE A 118 -1.18 -18.17 -13.70
CA ILE A 118 0.13 -17.95 -13.08
C ILE A 118 -0.04 -17.61 -11.61
N LEU A 119 -0.89 -16.62 -11.30
CA LEU A 119 -1.13 -16.16 -9.94
C LEU A 119 -2.04 -17.12 -9.20
N GLN A 120 -1.60 -17.52 -8.01
CA GLN A 120 -2.34 -18.35 -7.07
C GLN A 120 -2.20 -17.75 -5.66
N PRO A 121 -3.18 -17.95 -4.77
CA PRO A 121 -3.06 -17.51 -3.39
C PRO A 121 -1.81 -18.08 -2.71
N SER A 122 -1.08 -17.22 -2.01
CA SER A 122 0.13 -17.59 -1.25
C SER A 122 -0.19 -17.64 0.24
N PRO A 123 -0.16 -18.82 0.89
CA PRO A 123 -0.41 -18.93 2.33
C PRO A 123 0.53 -18.09 3.19
N SER A 124 1.81 -17.96 2.80
CA SER A 124 2.78 -17.15 3.54
C SER A 124 2.47 -15.66 3.48
N LEU A 125 2.06 -15.16 2.31
CA LEU A 125 1.63 -13.77 2.14
C LEU A 125 0.34 -13.48 2.92
N ILE A 126 -0.65 -14.36 2.83
CA ILE A 126 -1.91 -14.23 3.58
C ILE A 126 -1.63 -14.18 5.08
N HIS A 127 -0.75 -15.05 5.59
CA HIS A 127 -0.37 -15.05 7.00
C HIS A 127 0.34 -13.76 7.41
N LEU A 128 1.24 -13.23 6.57
CA LEU A 128 1.91 -11.94 6.82
C LEU A 128 0.91 -10.78 6.92
N LEU A 129 -0.02 -10.69 5.97
CA LEU A 129 -1.03 -9.63 5.97
C LEU A 129 -2.02 -9.79 7.13
N SER A 130 -2.37 -11.02 7.49
CA SER A 130 -3.19 -11.34 8.66
C SER A 130 -2.53 -10.91 9.96
N ASP A 131 -1.23 -11.14 10.11
CA ASP A 131 -0.46 -10.69 11.26
C ASP A 131 -0.48 -9.15 11.34
N LEU A 132 -0.21 -8.46 10.24
CA LEU A 132 -0.26 -6.99 10.19
C LEU A 132 -1.63 -6.42 10.60
N ARG A 133 -2.72 -7.03 10.12
CA ARG A 133 -4.08 -6.62 10.49
C ARG A 133 -4.40 -6.93 11.96
N SER A 134 -4.00 -8.10 12.43
CA SER A 134 -4.27 -8.56 13.80
C SER A 134 -3.44 -7.80 14.85
N SER A 135 -2.25 -7.31 14.48
CA SER A 135 -1.41 -6.50 15.38
C SER A 135 -2.07 -5.16 15.75
N ASN A 136 -2.99 -4.67 14.91
CA ASN A 136 -3.68 -3.40 15.06
C ASN A 136 -2.73 -2.19 15.21
N THR A 137 -1.47 -2.33 14.77
CA THR A 137 -0.44 -1.29 14.87
C THR A 137 -0.42 -0.34 13.68
N THR A 138 -1.00 -0.74 12.55
CA THR A 138 -1.18 0.10 11.35
C THR A 138 -2.61 0.60 11.28
N SER A 139 -2.79 1.83 10.79
CA SER A 139 -4.13 2.36 10.49
C SER A 139 -4.63 1.82 9.16
N LYS A 140 -3.73 1.70 8.17
CA LYS A 140 -4.06 1.21 6.82
C LYS A 140 -2.94 0.35 6.23
N LEU A 141 -3.33 -0.66 5.48
CA LEU A 141 -2.50 -1.31 4.48
C LEU A 141 -2.95 -0.81 3.10
N TRP A 142 -2.03 -0.28 2.31
CA TRP A 142 -2.37 0.43 1.08
C TRP A 142 -1.54 -0.09 -0.10
N LEU A 143 -2.19 -0.33 -1.23
CA LEU A 143 -1.50 -0.71 -2.46
C LEU A 143 -0.95 0.55 -3.14
N PHE A 144 0.27 0.50 -3.64
CA PHE A 144 0.93 1.63 -4.28
C PHE A 144 1.73 1.19 -5.51
N THR A 145 1.12 1.27 -6.69
CA THR A 145 1.63 0.67 -7.94
C THR A 145 1.76 1.69 -9.09
N ASN A 146 2.66 1.40 -10.03
CA ASN A 146 2.75 2.10 -11.33
C ASN A 146 1.83 1.51 -12.40
N ALA A 147 1.21 0.36 -12.16
CA ALA A 147 0.24 -0.24 -13.07
C ALA A 147 -1.10 0.51 -13.04
N TYR A 148 -1.95 0.25 -14.05
CA TYR A 148 -3.31 0.77 -14.05
C TYR A 148 -4.21 0.00 -13.07
N ILE A 149 -5.35 0.61 -12.70
CA ILE A 149 -6.26 0.08 -11.68
C ILE A 149 -6.84 -1.30 -12.04
N THR A 150 -7.03 -1.61 -13.33
CA THR A 150 -7.57 -2.91 -13.76
C THR A 150 -6.62 -4.05 -13.41
N HIS A 151 -5.32 -3.87 -13.69
CA HIS A 151 -4.27 -4.81 -13.34
C HIS A 151 -4.13 -4.99 -11.84
N ALA A 152 -4.05 -3.88 -11.09
CA ALA A 152 -3.92 -3.90 -9.63
C ALA A 152 -5.04 -4.74 -8.97
N LYS A 153 -6.30 -4.47 -9.33
CA LYS A 153 -7.47 -5.21 -8.82
C LYS A 153 -7.43 -6.68 -9.22
N ARG A 154 -7.03 -6.97 -10.46
CA ARG A 154 -6.93 -8.33 -10.96
C ARG A 154 -5.89 -9.15 -10.19
N VAL A 155 -4.72 -8.58 -9.92
CA VAL A 155 -3.65 -9.25 -9.17
C VAL A 155 -4.10 -9.60 -7.75
N VAL A 156 -4.58 -8.62 -6.98
CA VAL A 156 -4.94 -8.85 -5.57
C VAL A 156 -6.13 -9.81 -5.41
N LYS A 157 -7.06 -9.79 -6.37
CA LYS A 157 -8.16 -10.75 -6.43
C LYS A 157 -7.66 -12.18 -6.68
N LEU A 158 -6.73 -12.37 -7.62
CA LEU A 158 -6.18 -13.70 -7.94
C LEU A 158 -5.29 -14.25 -6.81
N LEU A 159 -4.59 -13.37 -6.11
CA LEU A 159 -3.81 -13.72 -4.91
C LEU A 159 -4.69 -13.96 -3.67
N GLY A 160 -5.99 -13.60 -3.72
CA GLY A 160 -6.91 -13.75 -2.59
C GLY A 160 -6.59 -12.82 -1.42
N ILE A 161 -6.05 -11.62 -1.70
CA ILE A 161 -5.60 -10.67 -0.68
C ILE A 161 -6.31 -9.31 -0.74
N GLU A 162 -7.32 -9.15 -1.61
CA GLU A 162 -8.05 -7.88 -1.81
C GLU A 162 -8.57 -7.29 -0.49
N ASP A 163 -9.16 -8.12 0.37
CA ASP A 163 -9.76 -7.71 1.65
C ASP A 163 -8.73 -7.26 2.70
N PHE A 164 -7.43 -7.50 2.49
CA PHE A 164 -6.38 -7.03 3.38
C PHE A 164 -5.96 -5.60 3.14
N PHE A 165 -6.41 -4.91 2.09
CA PHE A 165 -5.98 -3.55 1.76
C PHE A 165 -7.15 -2.56 1.82
N ASP A 166 -6.92 -1.38 2.39
CA ASP A 166 -7.96 -0.33 2.55
C ASP A 166 -8.17 0.46 1.26
N GLY A 167 -7.27 0.32 0.29
CA GLY A 167 -7.34 1.00 -0.99
C GLY A 167 -6.05 0.90 -1.79
N VAL A 168 -6.01 1.68 -2.88
CA VAL A 168 -4.93 1.65 -3.87
C VAL A 168 -4.67 3.02 -4.44
N THR A 169 -3.40 3.39 -4.50
CA THR A 169 -2.88 4.47 -5.33
C THR A 169 -2.21 3.85 -6.55
N TYR A 170 -2.71 4.17 -7.73
CA TYR A 170 -2.26 3.62 -9.02
C TYR A 170 -1.91 4.76 -9.99
N CYS A 171 -1.14 4.45 -11.02
CA CYS A 171 -0.84 5.40 -12.09
C CYS A 171 -2.08 5.56 -12.98
N ASP A 172 -2.74 6.71 -12.94
CA ASP A 172 -3.93 6.94 -13.77
C ASP A 172 -3.52 7.27 -15.21
N TYR A 173 -3.60 6.26 -16.06
CA TYR A 173 -3.21 6.38 -17.46
C TYR A 173 -4.07 7.39 -18.21
N VAL A 174 -5.38 7.40 -17.95
CA VAL A 174 -6.33 8.31 -18.62
C VAL A 174 -6.05 9.76 -18.21
N GLN A 175 -5.77 9.99 -16.93
CA GLN A 175 -5.41 11.33 -16.47
C GLN A 175 -4.07 11.76 -17.04
N GLY A 176 -3.06 10.88 -17.04
CA GLY A 176 -1.74 11.23 -17.57
C GLY A 176 -1.71 11.42 -19.09
N GLU A 177 -2.58 10.77 -19.86
CA GLU A 177 -2.80 11.09 -21.28
C GLU A 177 -3.30 12.53 -21.47
N LYS A 178 -4.27 12.96 -20.67
CA LYS A 178 -4.81 14.35 -20.70
C LYS A 178 -3.78 15.38 -20.28
N ASP A 179 -2.96 15.05 -19.28
CA ASP A 179 -1.94 15.93 -18.74
C ASP A 179 -0.64 15.93 -19.59
N GLY A 180 -0.53 15.01 -20.56
CA GLY A 180 0.67 14.82 -21.39
C GLY A 180 1.87 14.22 -20.63
N ARG A 181 1.65 13.75 -19.39
CA ARG A 181 2.67 13.13 -18.54
C ARG A 181 2.01 12.21 -17.53
N LEU A 182 2.50 10.97 -17.44
CA LEU A 182 2.09 10.05 -16.38
C LEU A 182 2.71 10.39 -15.03
N MET A 183 1.87 10.35 -13.99
CA MET A 183 2.30 10.41 -12.59
C MET A 183 2.57 8.99 -12.09
N CYS A 184 3.83 8.65 -11.89
CA CYS A 184 4.26 7.32 -11.46
C CYS A 184 5.48 7.41 -10.52
N LYS A 185 5.73 6.36 -9.72
CA LYS A 185 6.95 6.22 -8.94
C LYS A 185 8.16 6.20 -9.92
N PRO A 186 9.30 6.82 -9.59
CA PRO A 186 9.68 7.42 -8.30
C PRO A 186 9.37 8.94 -8.17
N GLN A 187 8.46 9.49 -8.98
CA GLN A 187 8.16 10.94 -8.94
C GLN A 187 7.55 11.35 -7.60
N ARG A 188 7.98 12.50 -7.06
CA ARG A 188 7.53 13.02 -5.76
C ARG A 188 6.02 13.15 -5.68
N GLU A 189 5.41 13.64 -6.75
CA GLU A 189 3.97 13.86 -6.89
C GLU A 189 3.16 12.57 -6.68
N MET A 190 3.73 11.43 -7.09
CA MET A 190 3.08 10.12 -6.91
C MET A 190 3.06 9.67 -5.44
N PHE A 191 4.11 9.99 -4.67
CA PHE A 191 4.14 9.73 -3.22
C PHE A 191 3.22 10.69 -2.45
N GLU A 192 3.19 11.97 -2.85
CA GLU A 192 2.27 12.96 -2.28
C GLU A 192 0.80 12.55 -2.54
N LYS A 193 0.51 12.03 -3.75
CA LYS A 193 -0.79 11.43 -4.06
C LYS A 193 -1.11 10.24 -3.14
N ALA A 194 -0.16 9.33 -2.91
CA ALA A 194 -0.36 8.19 -2.02
C ALA A 194 -0.65 8.61 -0.56
N MET A 195 0.04 9.63 -0.07
CA MET A 195 -0.24 10.22 1.24
C MET A 195 -1.65 10.83 1.28
N HIS A 196 -2.02 11.61 0.26
CA HIS A 196 -3.34 12.21 0.18
C HIS A 196 -4.47 11.16 0.12
N ASP A 197 -4.33 10.13 -0.72
CA ASP A 197 -5.32 9.05 -0.87
C ASP A 197 -5.53 8.27 0.45
N THR A 198 -4.50 8.23 1.31
CA THR A 198 -4.57 7.60 2.63
C THR A 198 -5.03 8.54 3.74
N GLY A 199 -5.27 9.82 3.43
CA GLY A 199 -5.68 10.85 4.39
C GLY A 199 -4.53 11.40 5.24
N LEU A 200 -3.29 11.14 4.84
CA LEU A 200 -2.09 11.72 5.46
C LEU A 200 -1.79 13.11 4.86
N VAL A 201 -1.19 13.99 5.66
CA VAL A 201 -0.85 15.35 5.27
C VAL A 201 0.65 15.44 4.94
N VAL A 202 0.97 15.85 3.71
CA VAL A 202 2.33 16.16 3.28
C VAL A 202 2.89 17.33 4.10
N GLY A 203 4.12 17.19 4.58
CA GLY A 203 4.82 18.09 5.50
C GLY A 203 4.57 17.81 6.98
N ARG A 204 3.70 16.85 7.32
CA ARG A 204 3.33 16.49 8.71
C ARG A 204 3.51 15.00 8.98
N ASP A 205 3.02 14.15 8.08
CA ASP A 205 2.79 12.73 8.35
C ASP A 205 3.78 11.78 7.66
N GLU A 206 4.86 12.27 7.03
CA GLU A 206 5.86 11.42 6.38
C GLU A 206 6.47 10.40 7.35
N GLY A 207 6.66 10.80 8.61
CA GLY A 207 7.12 9.92 9.70
C GLY A 207 6.16 8.76 10.04
N ARG A 208 4.99 8.67 9.40
CA ARG A 208 4.00 7.60 9.56
C ARG A 208 3.92 6.66 8.35
N CYS A 209 4.68 6.95 7.30
CA CYS A 209 4.64 6.15 6.07
C CYS A 209 5.68 5.03 6.13
N PHE A 210 5.21 3.79 5.96
CA PHE A 210 6.03 2.59 5.77
C PHE A 210 5.88 2.07 4.34
N PHE A 211 6.93 1.51 3.75
CA PHE A 211 6.92 1.13 2.35
C PHE A 211 7.80 -0.09 2.04
N VAL A 212 7.30 -0.95 1.17
CA VAL A 212 8.06 -2.05 0.57
C VAL A 212 7.87 -2.05 -0.95
N ASP A 213 8.96 -2.16 -1.69
CA ASP A 213 9.00 -2.08 -3.15
C ASP A 213 10.24 -2.82 -3.68
N ASP A 214 10.16 -3.40 -4.89
CA ASP A 214 11.29 -4.10 -5.52
C ASP A 214 12.24 -3.15 -6.25
N SER A 215 11.79 -1.92 -6.56
CA SER A 215 12.59 -0.89 -7.18
C SER A 215 13.31 -0.05 -6.14
N ILE A 216 14.65 -0.13 -6.16
CA ILE A 216 15.49 0.70 -5.30
C ILE A 216 15.27 2.21 -5.54
N ALA A 217 14.94 2.62 -6.77
CA ALA A 217 14.64 4.02 -7.07
C ALA A 217 13.40 4.53 -6.33
N ASN A 218 12.36 3.70 -6.24
CA ASN A 218 11.15 4.01 -5.49
C ASN A 218 11.47 4.09 -3.99
N CYS A 219 12.27 3.15 -3.47
CA CYS A 219 12.67 3.14 -2.06
C CYS A 219 13.50 4.38 -1.67
N VAL A 220 14.46 4.77 -2.51
CA VAL A 220 15.27 5.98 -2.32
C VAL A 220 14.39 7.23 -2.34
N ALA A 221 13.44 7.33 -3.28
CA ALA A 221 12.51 8.44 -3.35
C ALA A 221 11.66 8.56 -2.06
N ALA A 222 11.09 7.45 -1.58
CA ALA A 222 10.33 7.42 -0.32
C ALA A 222 11.17 7.93 0.86
N ARG A 223 12.42 7.46 1.00
CA ARG A 223 13.33 7.90 2.07
C ARG A 223 13.71 9.37 1.96
N ARG A 224 13.95 9.88 0.76
CA ARG A 224 14.24 11.31 0.52
C ARG A 224 13.06 12.21 0.93
N LEU A 225 11.84 11.69 0.83
CA LEU A 225 10.64 12.39 1.29
C LEU A 225 10.43 12.29 2.80
N GLY A 226 11.20 11.47 3.52
CA GLY A 226 11.11 11.33 4.97
C GLY A 226 10.21 10.20 5.45
N TRP A 227 9.81 9.27 4.57
CA TRP A 227 9.03 8.10 4.96
C TRP A 227 9.80 7.25 5.99
N ALA A 228 9.18 6.94 7.12
CA ALA A 228 9.85 6.42 8.31
C ALA A 228 10.53 5.06 8.12
N GLY A 229 9.84 4.10 7.50
CA GLY A 229 10.34 2.75 7.27
C GLY A 229 10.26 2.37 5.80
N VAL A 230 11.39 2.04 5.18
CA VAL A 230 11.43 1.64 3.77
C VAL A 230 12.29 0.38 3.63
N ALA A 231 11.70 -0.66 3.04
CA ALA A 231 12.34 -1.93 2.75
C ALA A 231 12.41 -2.14 1.22
N HIS A 232 13.60 -2.45 0.73
CA HIS A 232 13.84 -2.83 -0.65
C HIS A 232 13.79 -4.35 -0.77
N LEU A 233 12.83 -4.88 -1.53
CA LEU A 233 12.71 -6.31 -1.80
C LEU A 233 13.61 -6.68 -2.98
N ALA A 234 14.73 -7.34 -2.70
CA ALA A 234 15.68 -7.79 -3.70
C ALA A 234 15.69 -9.33 -3.74
N GLU A 235 14.72 -9.93 -4.44
CA GLU A 235 14.75 -11.38 -4.66
C GLU A 235 16.02 -11.77 -5.44
N PRO A 236 16.69 -12.88 -5.05
CA PRO A 236 17.84 -13.38 -5.79
C PRO A 236 17.41 -13.73 -7.23
N GLU A 237 18.24 -13.34 -8.20
CA GLU A 237 17.99 -13.68 -9.60
C GLU A 237 17.94 -15.20 -9.76
N ALA A 238 16.92 -15.69 -10.46
CA ALA A 238 16.95 -17.05 -10.99
C ALA A 238 18.08 -17.13 -12.02
N GLU A 239 18.81 -18.25 -12.05
CA GLU A 239 19.91 -18.44 -13.01
C GLU A 239 19.47 -18.07 -14.43
N PRO A 240 20.26 -17.26 -15.16
CA PRO A 240 19.91 -16.87 -16.50
C PRO A 240 19.79 -18.11 -17.38
N LEU A 241 18.65 -18.25 -18.05
CA LEU A 241 18.56 -19.19 -19.16
C LEU A 241 19.47 -18.64 -20.25
N VAL A 242 20.44 -19.45 -20.67
CA VAL A 242 21.38 -19.10 -21.74
C VAL A 242 20.57 -18.77 -23.01
N GLU A 243 20.51 -17.49 -23.39
CA GLU A 243 19.95 -17.09 -24.68
C GLU A 243 21.03 -17.27 -25.75
N GLU A 244 20.76 -18.11 -26.75
CA GLU A 244 21.58 -18.20 -27.96
C GLU A 244 21.41 -16.91 -28.76
N GLY A 245 22.49 -16.11 -28.82
CA GLY A 245 22.49 -14.80 -29.46
C GLY A 245 22.28 -14.86 -30.98
N ASP A 246 21.39 -14.01 -31.47
CA ASP A 246 21.26 -13.67 -32.89
C ASP A 246 22.23 -12.52 -33.22
N ASN A 247 23.07 -12.72 -34.23
CA ASN A 247 24.12 -11.79 -34.63
C ASN A 247 23.56 -10.77 -35.63
N GLY A 248 23.34 -9.53 -35.18
CA GLY A 248 22.85 -8.44 -36.01
C GLY A 248 23.35 -7.05 -35.61
N GLU A 249 24.40 -6.60 -36.32
CA GLU A 249 24.68 -5.22 -36.75
C GLU A 249 25.27 -4.17 -35.76
N LYS A 250 26.51 -3.78 -36.10
CA LYS A 250 27.50 -2.97 -35.36
C LYS A 250 27.13 -1.51 -35.03
N GLU A 251 26.16 -0.90 -35.70
CA GLU A 251 25.72 0.48 -35.37
C GLU A 251 24.69 0.52 -34.24
N SER A 252 24.00 -0.60 -33.98
CA SER A 252 23.10 -0.75 -32.84
C SER A 252 23.86 -1.02 -31.52
N GLU A 253 25.06 -1.61 -31.63
CA GLU A 253 25.93 -1.94 -30.50
C GLU A 253 26.45 -0.70 -29.78
N GLU A 254 26.94 0.33 -30.50
CA GLU A 254 27.50 1.54 -29.86
C GLU A 254 26.46 2.33 -29.04
N ARG A 255 25.23 2.50 -29.56
CA ARG A 255 24.14 3.17 -28.82
C ARG A 255 23.61 2.35 -27.66
N ASN A 256 23.66 1.02 -27.76
CA ASN A 256 23.31 0.13 -26.66
C ASN A 256 24.36 0.18 -25.55
N ILE A 257 25.65 0.27 -25.90
CA ILE A 257 26.77 0.41 -24.94
C ILE A 257 26.64 1.72 -24.16
N GLU A 258 26.40 2.86 -24.81
CA GLU A 258 26.27 4.14 -24.11
C GLU A 258 25.05 4.14 -23.15
N ALA A 259 23.92 3.59 -23.59
CA ALA A 259 22.73 3.44 -22.73
C ALA A 259 22.98 2.47 -21.56
N GLU A 260 23.80 1.44 -21.76
CA GLU A 260 24.22 0.48 -20.74
C GLU A 260 25.14 1.10 -19.70
N GLU A 261 26.15 1.84 -20.12
CA GLU A 261 27.07 2.54 -19.23
C GLU A 261 26.34 3.58 -18.38
N VAL A 262 25.42 4.34 -18.98
CA VAL A 262 24.58 5.32 -18.26
C VAL A 262 23.67 4.61 -17.25
N ALA A 263 23.03 3.49 -17.63
CA ALA A 263 22.19 2.73 -16.71
C ALA A 263 23.00 2.13 -15.55
N ALA A 264 24.19 1.58 -15.84
CA ALA A 264 25.08 1.02 -14.83
C ALA A 264 25.62 2.09 -13.87
N ALA A 265 25.95 3.28 -14.39
CA ALA A 265 26.37 4.42 -13.58
C ALA A 265 25.23 4.89 -12.65
N LYS A 266 24.01 5.03 -13.17
CA LYS A 266 22.81 5.35 -12.38
C LYS A 266 22.56 4.30 -11.30
N GLN A 267 22.67 3.01 -11.63
CA GLN A 267 22.50 1.93 -10.67
C GLN A 267 23.58 1.96 -9.58
N THR A 268 24.82 2.26 -9.94
CA THR A 268 25.92 2.38 -8.95
C THR A 268 25.67 3.55 -8.00
N GLU A 269 25.19 4.69 -8.50
CA GLU A 269 24.86 5.86 -7.68
C GLU A 269 23.69 5.57 -6.73
N ILE A 270 22.65 4.87 -7.21
CA ILE A 270 21.46 4.59 -6.42
C ILE A 270 21.73 3.59 -5.29
N GLU A 271 22.61 2.60 -5.50
CA GLU A 271 23.03 1.67 -4.44
C GLU A 271 23.88 2.38 -3.37
N LYS A 272 24.77 3.30 -3.76
CA LYS A 272 25.50 4.13 -2.77
C LYS A 272 24.53 4.97 -1.95
N GLU A 273 23.49 5.50 -2.58
CA GLU A 273 22.49 6.30 -1.89
C GLU A 273 21.60 5.47 -0.97
N LYS A 274 21.23 4.26 -1.37
CA LYS A 274 20.53 3.28 -0.53
C LYS A 274 21.26 3.04 0.78
N GLU A 275 22.57 2.80 0.72
CA GLU A 275 23.42 2.63 1.90
C GLU A 275 23.42 3.88 2.78
N ARG A 276 23.61 5.06 2.17
CA ARG A 276 23.59 6.35 2.87
C ARG A 276 22.26 6.62 3.59
N LEU A 277 21.14 6.23 2.97
CA LEU A 277 19.79 6.41 3.53
C LEU A 277 19.38 5.30 4.51
N GLY A 278 20.21 4.27 4.68
CA GLY A 278 19.99 3.16 5.59
C GLY A 278 18.80 2.27 5.20
N ILE A 279 18.47 2.19 3.91
CA ILE A 279 17.35 1.37 3.40
C ILE A 279 17.67 -0.11 3.63
N LYS A 280 16.76 -0.82 4.29
CA LYS A 280 16.92 -2.24 4.58
C LYS A 280 16.63 -3.05 3.31
N THR A 281 17.47 -4.04 3.03
CA THR A 281 17.21 -5.02 1.97
C THR A 281 16.63 -6.27 2.60
N ILE A 282 15.57 -6.79 2.00
CA ILE A 282 14.96 -8.08 2.34
C ILE A 282 14.91 -8.92 1.05
N THR A 283 14.93 -10.24 1.16
CA THR A 283 14.77 -11.13 0.01
C THR A 283 13.42 -11.82 0.00
N ASP A 284 12.72 -11.82 1.15
CA ASP A 284 11.36 -12.32 1.30
C ASP A 284 10.51 -11.38 2.17
N LEU A 285 9.22 -11.23 1.85
CA LEU A 285 8.31 -10.35 2.60
C LEU A 285 8.13 -10.76 4.08
N SER A 286 8.40 -12.02 4.45
CA SER A 286 8.34 -12.46 5.85
C SER A 286 9.35 -11.75 6.75
N GLU A 287 10.47 -11.27 6.19
CA GLU A 287 11.51 -10.52 6.88
C GLU A 287 11.05 -9.12 7.32
N LEU A 288 9.90 -8.64 6.84
CA LEU A 288 9.26 -7.42 7.35
C LEU A 288 9.04 -7.46 8.87
N ARG A 289 8.85 -8.67 9.44
CA ARG A 289 8.77 -8.87 10.90
C ARG A 289 10.06 -8.52 11.64
N VAL A 290 11.20 -8.64 10.96
CA VAL A 290 12.53 -8.37 11.51
C VAL A 290 12.93 -6.92 11.27
N VAL A 291 12.64 -6.37 10.08
CA VAL A 291 13.04 -4.99 9.75
C VAL A 291 12.09 -3.94 10.31
N PHE A 292 10.80 -4.27 10.49
CA PHE A 292 9.78 -3.40 11.09
C PHE A 292 9.02 -4.08 12.24
N PRO A 293 9.70 -4.57 13.29
CA PRO A 293 9.07 -5.33 14.37
C PRO A 293 7.97 -4.52 15.08
N GLU A 294 8.02 -3.19 15.06
CA GLU A 294 6.98 -2.28 15.53
C GLU A 294 5.61 -2.49 14.90
N LEU A 295 5.55 -2.96 13.65
CA LEU A 295 4.31 -3.21 12.94
C LEU A 295 3.67 -4.56 13.31
N PHE A 296 4.34 -5.36 14.16
CA PHE A 296 3.93 -6.72 14.51
C PHE A 296 3.84 -6.96 16.03
N ARG A 297 4.03 -5.94 16.88
CA ARG A 297 4.19 -6.10 18.35
C ARG A 297 3.03 -6.75 19.11
N ASN A 298 1.83 -6.83 18.51
CA ASN A 298 0.66 -7.46 19.15
C ASN A 298 0.16 -8.69 18.39
N CYS A 299 0.93 -9.22 17.45
CA CYS A 299 0.62 -10.53 16.88
C CYS A 299 0.75 -11.57 18.00
N GLY A 300 -0.36 -12.20 18.38
CA GLY A 300 -0.36 -13.20 19.43
C GLY A 300 0.66 -14.29 19.12
N VAL A 301 1.63 -14.47 20.01
CA VAL A 301 2.45 -15.69 20.03
C VAL A 301 1.45 -16.84 20.21
N PRO A 302 1.44 -17.87 19.35
CA PRO A 302 0.69 -19.08 19.65
C PRO A 302 1.32 -19.70 20.91
N GLY A 303 0.76 -19.45 22.10
CA GLY A 303 1.14 -20.14 23.33
C GLY A 303 1.47 -19.31 24.58
N GLU A 304 1.12 -18.04 24.70
CA GLU A 304 1.14 -17.35 26.02
C GLU A 304 -0.17 -16.63 26.31
N GLU A 305 -1.21 -17.42 26.58
CA GLU A 305 -2.35 -16.96 27.38
C GLU A 305 -1.85 -16.82 28.82
N LYS A 306 -1.25 -15.66 29.14
CA LYS A 306 -0.86 -15.34 30.51
C LYS A 306 -2.13 -15.13 31.33
N ASP A 307 -2.32 -16.05 32.27
CA ASP A 307 -3.11 -15.90 33.49
C ASP A 307 -3.12 -14.45 33.99
N ARG A 308 -4.17 -13.72 33.63
CA ARG A 308 -4.59 -12.48 34.29
C ARG A 308 -6.10 -12.48 34.42
N VAL A 309 -6.61 -13.48 35.14
CA VAL A 309 -7.81 -13.29 35.94
C VAL A 309 -7.35 -13.39 37.39
N GLY A 310 -7.37 -12.25 38.08
CA GLY A 310 -7.10 -12.19 39.50
C GLY A 310 -8.14 -13.03 40.23
N HIS A 311 -7.73 -14.21 40.70
CA HIS A 311 -8.45 -14.96 41.70
C HIS A 311 -8.26 -14.24 43.04
N GLU A 312 -9.27 -13.47 43.46
CA GLU A 312 -9.47 -13.20 44.88
C GLU A 312 -9.64 -14.55 45.60
N PRO A 313 -8.93 -14.81 46.71
CA PRO A 313 -9.10 -16.05 47.44
C PRO A 313 -10.43 -16.00 48.20
N LEU A 314 -11.34 -16.91 47.82
CA LEU A 314 -12.54 -17.24 48.58
C LEU A 314 -12.14 -17.60 50.02
N ARG A 315 -12.64 -16.83 50.99
CA ARG A 315 -12.53 -17.15 52.41
C ARG A 315 -13.29 -18.44 52.69
N GLU A 316 -12.60 -19.39 53.33
CA GLU A 316 -13.20 -20.56 53.96
C GLU A 316 -14.15 -20.12 55.08
N GLU A 317 -15.44 -20.45 54.97
CA GLU A 317 -16.35 -20.48 56.11
C GLU A 317 -16.56 -21.94 56.55
N SER A 318 -16.18 -22.21 57.80
CA SER A 318 -16.43 -23.46 58.52
C SER A 318 -17.90 -23.59 58.97
N PRO A 319 -18.39 -24.80 59.26
CA PRO A 319 -19.82 -25.11 59.25
C PRO A 319 -20.51 -24.88 60.60
N GLY A 320 -21.78 -24.45 60.55
CA GLY A 320 -22.77 -24.80 61.56
C GLY A 320 -23.55 -23.65 62.19
N ARG A 321 -24.80 -23.47 61.75
CA ARG A 321 -25.94 -23.28 62.66
C ARG A 321 -27.27 -23.49 61.94
N GLN A 322 -27.97 -24.54 62.34
CA GLN A 322 -29.38 -24.75 62.01
C GLN A 322 -30.24 -23.65 62.66
N LEU A 323 -31.12 -23.04 61.86
CA LEU A 323 -32.21 -22.19 62.32
C LEU A 323 -33.54 -22.95 62.19
N PRO A 324 -34.48 -22.78 63.14
CA PRO A 324 -35.66 -23.64 63.26
C PRO A 324 -36.77 -23.27 62.28
N LYS A 325 -37.49 -24.31 61.84
CA LYS A 325 -38.69 -24.22 60.98
C LYS A 325 -39.79 -23.40 61.67
N ARG A 326 -40.27 -22.34 61.00
CA ARG A 326 -41.52 -21.65 61.37
C ARG A 326 -42.72 -22.45 60.86
N GLN A 327 -43.69 -22.64 61.75
CA GLN A 327 -45.00 -23.23 61.50
C GLN A 327 -45.84 -22.26 60.67
N GLU A 328 -46.44 -22.76 59.58
CA GLU A 328 -47.50 -22.08 58.84
C GLU A 328 -48.84 -22.31 59.54
N THR A 329 -49.59 -21.24 59.77
CA THR A 329 -51.00 -21.27 60.19
C THR A 329 -51.87 -20.83 59.00
N PRO A 330 -52.99 -21.51 58.72
CA PRO A 330 -53.81 -21.23 57.54
C PRO A 330 -54.79 -20.07 57.78
N LEU A 331 -55.00 -19.23 56.77
CA LEU A 331 -56.07 -18.24 56.70
C LEU A 331 -57.33 -18.83 56.03
N PRO A 332 -58.54 -18.38 56.42
CA PRO A 332 -59.79 -19.04 56.06
C PRO A 332 -60.37 -18.56 54.72
N MET A 333 -61.16 -19.46 54.11
CA MET A 333 -61.99 -19.24 52.93
C MET A 333 -63.26 -18.44 53.23
N GLY A 334 -63.68 -17.61 52.26
CA GLY A 334 -65.09 -17.32 51.99
C GLY A 334 -65.47 -15.83 51.95
N THR A 335 -65.82 -15.33 50.75
CA THR A 335 -67.21 -15.32 50.23
C THR A 335 -67.19 -15.32 48.71
#